data_AF-A0A7W9MH69-F1
#
_entry.id   AF-A0A7W9MH69-F1
#
_cell.length_a   1.000
_cell.length_b   1.000
_cell.length_c   1.000
_cell.angle_alpha   90.00
_cell.angle_beta   90.00
_cell.angle_gamma   90.00
#
_symmetry.space_group_name_H-M   'P 1'
#
loop_
_entity.id
_entity.type
_entity.pdbx_description
1 polymer ?
#
loop_
_entity_poly.entity_id
_entity_poly.type
_entity_poly.pdbx_seq_one_letter_code
_entity_poly.pdbx_strand_id
1 'polypeptide(L)'
;MTETTDVTTLRGDGSGRDAAGRVIVVLNPGAGSGLLRSELTDRGWQVRMADLSGGDLAGCVEGVTDLLAAPDSPARAVLLGYGEAGRAAMEIADRHPERVVAVVTVTSPRGEAAVTTTGSPQDETAVVTVDSRDAVVNGSSPAPVAAVDSPGVGRLRASDLSCPVLALNTADPRAVVSAAVSFLDGLHRPVDAPRTCPARLPALTPVLLNDPDVIGQLREAGPAHRLNAAGVATSWILTGHGATTTTLADSRLVADVAITPGFRLQSPDVTHRGEQDLITIEGREHARLRRLVGQYLTPRRVETLRPRMQRVVDDLLDGLPPGETVDLLRRFALPLPTVVLCELFGVPERDRGYIHEWLVERMRAVPPVAHDDVDDYLRALIEERKSRPSDDLLGWVVEAEGDRLSEDDLVAAARFLMVGGHRAPTTLLASGVAALLRDRDQWTRLVDDPGLLDGAVEELLRFVTPFPVGLARQATAPIEIGAARIPEGDLVAASLVAANRDPAVFTDPDVLDVGRAANPHLAFGHGHHYCLGAALARAQAQIAIGTLVRRFPAMDFAGDSRSLHYRQSRVRYLLELPVVLEPK
;
A
#
# COMPACT_ATOMS: atom_id res chain seq x y z
N MET A 1 9.58 14.80 -62.86
CA MET A 1 8.83 16.00 -62.46
C MET A 1 8.11 15.62 -61.18
N THR A 2 8.83 15.74 -60.04
CA THR A 2 8.85 16.91 -59.12
C THR A 2 7.65 16.81 -58.16
N GLU A 3 7.79 16.79 -56.84
CA GLU A 3 8.95 17.03 -55.98
C GLU A 3 8.62 16.49 -54.58
N THR A 4 9.58 15.80 -53.98
CA THR A 4 9.61 15.34 -52.59
C THR A 4 10.04 16.52 -51.71
N THR A 5 9.42 16.73 -50.54
CA THR A 5 10.00 17.60 -49.51
C THR A 5 9.88 16.98 -48.13
N ASP A 6 11.04 16.45 -47.73
CA ASP A 6 11.59 16.01 -46.46
C ASP A 6 10.79 16.03 -45.14
N VAL A 7 10.76 14.82 -44.58
CA VAL A 7 10.79 14.51 -43.15
C VAL A 7 12.09 15.08 -42.56
N THR A 8 12.01 16.22 -41.87
CA THR A 8 13.15 16.74 -41.11
C THR A 8 13.24 16.00 -39.78
N THR A 9 14.23 15.11 -39.70
CA THR A 9 14.75 14.50 -38.48
C THR A 9 15.49 15.59 -37.69
N LEU A 10 14.94 16.05 -36.56
CA LEU A 10 15.71 16.85 -35.62
C LEU A 10 16.55 15.92 -34.73
N ARG A 11 17.80 15.69 -35.16
CA ARG A 11 18.89 15.34 -34.25
C ARG A 11 19.13 16.55 -33.35
N GLY A 12 18.64 16.49 -32.12
CA GLY A 12 19.05 17.39 -31.04
C GLY A 12 20.44 16.99 -30.56
N ASP A 13 21.36 17.95 -30.54
CA ASP A 13 22.72 17.74 -30.07
C ASP A 13 22.75 17.36 -28.58
N GLY A 14 23.73 16.55 -28.22
CA GLY A 14 24.03 16.21 -26.84
C GLY A 14 24.78 17.35 -26.16
N SER A 15 24.05 18.36 -25.68
CA SER A 15 24.51 19.27 -24.62
C SER A 15 23.35 20.06 -24.03
N GLY A 16 22.79 19.59 -22.92
CA GLY A 16 21.67 20.27 -22.26
C GLY A 16 21.12 19.57 -21.03
N ARG A 17 22.01 19.08 -20.14
CA ARG A 17 21.64 18.88 -18.73
C ARG A 17 21.54 20.27 -18.11
N ASP A 18 20.46 20.49 -17.34
CA ASP A 18 20.06 21.71 -16.62
C ASP A 18 19.20 22.74 -17.37
N ALA A 19 17.90 22.42 -17.51
CA ALA A 19 16.82 23.38 -17.28
C ALA A 19 15.61 22.62 -16.71
N ALA A 20 15.17 22.94 -15.49
CA ALA A 20 13.92 22.48 -14.90
C ALA A 20 12.73 23.09 -15.67
N GLY A 21 12.50 22.58 -16.89
CA GLY A 21 11.69 23.23 -17.93
C GLY A 21 10.21 23.30 -17.57
N ARG A 22 9.62 24.47 -17.78
CA ARG A 22 8.18 24.74 -17.71
C ARG A 22 7.47 24.04 -18.87
N VAL A 23 7.07 22.79 -18.69
CA VAL A 23 6.34 22.01 -19.70
C VAL A 23 4.86 21.91 -19.33
N ILE A 24 3.98 22.21 -20.29
CA ILE A 24 2.53 21.98 -20.18
C ILE A 24 2.06 21.09 -21.33
N VAL A 25 1.24 20.09 -21.00
CA VAL A 25 0.58 19.21 -21.97
C VAL A 25 -0.91 19.51 -21.97
N VAL A 26 -1.44 19.93 -23.12
CA VAL A 26 -2.87 20.16 -23.32
C VAL A 26 -3.51 18.92 -23.95
N LEU A 27 -4.41 18.31 -23.20
CA LEU A 27 -5.09 17.05 -23.50
C LEU A 27 -6.49 17.33 -24.07
N ASN A 28 -6.79 16.76 -25.23
CA ASN A 28 -8.00 16.99 -26.01
C ASN A 28 -8.30 18.49 -26.18
N PRO A 29 -7.46 19.24 -26.91
CA PRO A 29 -7.54 20.69 -27.03
C PRO A 29 -8.93 21.22 -27.39
N GLY A 30 -9.47 22.07 -26.51
CA GLY A 30 -10.76 22.74 -26.71
C GLY A 30 -10.61 24.24 -26.99
N ALA A 31 -11.71 24.96 -26.80
CA ALA A 31 -11.79 26.41 -27.00
C ALA A 31 -10.73 27.15 -26.16
N GLY A 32 -9.98 28.07 -26.79
CA GLY A 32 -8.89 28.82 -26.14
C GLY A 32 -7.51 28.18 -26.21
N SER A 33 -7.38 26.90 -26.56
CA SER A 33 -6.08 26.21 -26.58
C SER A 33 -5.04 26.83 -27.51
N GLY A 34 -5.45 27.35 -28.67
CA GLY A 34 -4.55 28.01 -29.62
C GLY A 34 -4.01 29.35 -29.10
N LEU A 35 -4.84 30.13 -28.42
CA LEU A 35 -4.44 31.40 -27.78
C LEU A 35 -3.54 31.12 -26.57
N LEU A 36 -3.89 30.11 -25.76
CA LEU A 36 -3.10 29.69 -24.61
C LEU A 36 -1.70 29.26 -25.04
N ARG A 37 -1.58 28.49 -26.14
CA ARG A 37 -0.30 28.09 -26.69
C ARG A 37 0.57 29.29 -27.06
N SER A 38 0.01 30.29 -27.75
CA SER A 38 0.75 31.51 -28.11
C SER A 38 1.26 32.24 -26.86
N GLU A 39 0.35 32.51 -25.92
CA GLU A 39 0.64 33.28 -24.70
C GLU A 39 1.69 32.58 -23.81
N LEU A 40 1.60 31.26 -23.65
CA LEU A 40 2.55 30.50 -22.84
C LEU A 40 3.91 30.34 -23.52
N THR A 41 3.95 30.22 -24.85
CA THR A 41 5.21 30.17 -25.61
C THR A 41 5.97 31.48 -25.48
N ASP A 42 5.27 32.63 -25.56
CA ASP A 42 5.87 33.97 -25.35
C ASP A 42 6.44 34.13 -23.91
N ARG A 43 5.91 33.35 -22.96
CA ARG A 43 6.34 33.30 -21.55
C ARG A 43 7.38 32.20 -21.26
N GLY A 44 7.91 31.56 -22.30
CA GLY A 44 8.98 30.56 -22.20
C GLY A 44 8.53 29.16 -21.76
N TRP A 45 7.24 28.83 -21.88
CA TRP A 45 6.75 27.46 -21.67
C TRP A 45 6.93 26.60 -22.92
N GLN A 46 7.24 25.32 -22.71
CA GLN A 46 7.10 24.30 -23.74
C GLN A 46 5.67 23.76 -23.72
N VAL A 47 4.88 24.10 -24.74
CA VAL A 47 3.47 23.69 -24.85
C VAL A 47 3.34 22.50 -25.80
N ARG A 48 2.98 21.33 -25.28
CA ARG A 48 2.64 20.13 -26.06
C ARG A 48 1.13 19.98 -26.13
N MET A 49 0.61 19.50 -27.26
CA MET A 49 -0.82 19.19 -27.42
C MET A 49 -0.94 17.72 -27.75
N ALA A 50 -1.93 17.05 -27.17
CA ALA A 50 -2.19 15.64 -27.39
C ALA A 50 -3.68 15.39 -27.51
N ASP A 51 -4.05 14.65 -28.56
CA ASP A 51 -5.40 14.12 -28.76
C ASP A 51 -5.42 12.68 -28.26
N LEU A 52 -6.17 12.44 -27.19
CA LEU A 52 -6.33 11.13 -26.58
C LEU A 52 -7.42 10.34 -27.31
N SER A 53 -7.14 9.08 -27.62
CA SER A 53 -8.13 8.16 -28.19
C SER A 53 -9.06 7.62 -27.10
N GLY A 54 -10.38 7.68 -27.33
CA GLY A 54 -11.41 7.23 -26.39
C GLY A 54 -12.30 8.39 -25.92
N GLY A 55 -13.60 8.29 -26.18
CA GLY A 55 -14.57 9.33 -25.81
C GLY A 55 -15.01 9.27 -24.34
N ASP A 56 -14.54 8.28 -23.59
CA ASP A 56 -14.85 8.04 -22.20
C ASP A 56 -13.62 8.19 -21.28
N LEU A 57 -13.86 8.16 -19.97
CA LEU A 57 -12.84 8.37 -18.95
C LEU A 57 -11.73 7.31 -19.01
N ALA A 58 -12.09 6.04 -19.20
CA ALA A 58 -11.15 4.93 -19.20
C ALA A 58 -10.13 5.05 -20.34
N GLY A 59 -10.60 5.34 -21.56
CA GLY A 59 -9.71 5.57 -22.70
C GLY A 59 -8.82 6.81 -22.52
N CYS A 60 -9.36 7.89 -21.93
CA CYS A 60 -8.55 9.07 -21.63
C CYS A 60 -7.46 8.78 -20.58
N VAL A 61 -7.74 7.97 -19.55
CA VAL A 61 -6.76 7.59 -18.52
C VAL A 61 -5.63 6.75 -19.12
N GLU A 62 -5.97 5.78 -19.97
CA GLU A 62 -4.98 4.97 -20.70
C GLU A 62 -4.10 5.86 -21.59
N GLY A 63 -4.71 6.74 -22.38
CA GLY A 63 -3.96 7.63 -23.28
C GLY A 63 -3.02 8.61 -22.55
N VAL A 64 -3.41 9.14 -21.38
CA VAL A 64 -2.50 9.98 -20.58
C VAL A 64 -1.36 9.13 -19.98
N THR A 65 -1.64 7.90 -19.57
CA THR A 65 -0.64 6.97 -19.04
C THR A 65 0.43 6.68 -20.10
N ASP A 66 0.01 6.37 -21.33
CA ASP A 66 0.91 6.11 -22.45
C ASP A 66 1.77 7.34 -22.80
N LEU A 67 1.17 8.53 -22.79
CA LEU A 67 1.87 9.79 -23.02
C LEU A 67 2.96 10.06 -21.97
N LEU A 68 2.73 9.68 -20.71
CA LEU A 68 3.72 9.81 -19.64
C LEU A 68 4.78 8.71 -19.67
N ALA A 69 4.46 7.55 -20.24
CA ALA A 69 5.38 6.42 -20.41
C ALA A 69 6.29 6.54 -21.65
N ALA A 70 5.94 7.41 -22.62
CA ALA A 70 6.71 7.59 -23.83
C ALA A 70 8.17 8.04 -23.57
N PRO A 71 9.18 7.55 -24.33
CA PRO A 71 10.60 7.86 -24.09
C PRO A 71 10.96 9.35 -24.18
N ASP A 72 10.17 10.13 -24.93
CA ASP A 72 10.31 11.57 -25.14
C ASP A 72 9.42 12.42 -24.21
N SER A 73 8.74 11.75 -23.26
CA SER A 73 7.86 12.39 -22.29
C SER A 73 8.65 13.28 -21.32
N PRO A 74 8.12 14.46 -20.94
CA PRO A 74 8.77 15.31 -19.96
C PRO A 74 8.89 14.59 -18.61
N ALA A 75 9.99 14.85 -17.90
CA ALA A 75 10.19 14.32 -16.55
C ALA A 75 9.06 14.75 -15.61
N ARG A 76 8.63 16.02 -15.71
CA ARG A 76 7.45 16.57 -15.03
C ARG A 76 6.71 17.55 -15.93
N ALA A 77 5.37 17.59 -15.86
CA ALA A 77 4.56 18.53 -16.64
C ALA A 77 3.32 19.02 -15.90
N VAL A 78 2.81 20.18 -16.30
CA VAL A 78 1.43 20.59 -16.01
C VAL A 78 0.52 19.90 -17.01
N LEU A 79 -0.60 19.34 -16.55
CA LEU A 79 -1.62 18.76 -17.43
C LEU A 79 -2.83 19.70 -17.50
N LEU A 80 -3.22 20.10 -18.71
CA LEU A 80 -4.45 20.83 -18.95
C LEU A 80 -5.40 19.98 -19.78
N GLY A 81 -6.56 19.61 -19.26
CA GLY A 81 -7.49 18.71 -19.95
C GLY A 81 -8.91 19.28 -20.06
N TYR A 82 -9.53 19.06 -21.22
CA TYR A 82 -10.93 19.41 -21.47
C TYR A 82 -11.86 18.21 -21.26
N GLY A 83 -13.00 18.41 -20.59
CA GLY A 83 -14.00 17.35 -20.37
C GLY A 83 -13.44 16.12 -19.66
N GLU A 84 -13.65 14.93 -20.22
CA GLU A 84 -13.15 13.66 -19.66
C GLU A 84 -11.60 13.58 -19.62
N ALA A 85 -10.89 14.28 -20.52
CA ALA A 85 -9.43 14.36 -20.45
C ALA A 85 -8.95 15.16 -19.22
N GLY A 86 -9.73 16.15 -18.77
CA GLY A 86 -9.46 16.86 -17.51
C GLY A 86 -9.63 15.96 -16.29
N ARG A 87 -10.66 15.09 -16.31
CA ARG A 87 -10.89 14.10 -15.25
C ARG A 87 -9.79 13.03 -15.24
N ALA A 88 -9.37 12.56 -16.41
CA ALA A 88 -8.24 11.65 -16.55
C ALA A 88 -6.93 12.27 -16.03
N ALA A 89 -6.67 13.55 -16.33
CA ALA A 89 -5.50 14.26 -15.81
C ALA A 89 -5.48 14.33 -14.28
N MET A 90 -6.64 14.52 -13.64
CA MET A 90 -6.77 14.48 -12.19
C MET A 90 -6.47 13.08 -11.63
N GLU A 91 -7.01 12.03 -12.23
CA GLU A 91 -6.77 10.64 -11.82
C GLU A 91 -5.29 10.24 -11.96
N ILE A 92 -4.64 10.68 -13.03
CA ILE A 92 -3.22 10.44 -13.26
C ILE A 92 -2.34 11.24 -12.31
N ALA A 93 -2.72 12.48 -11.98
CA ALA A 93 -1.97 13.27 -11.00
C ALA A 93 -1.99 12.64 -9.60
N ASP A 94 -3.07 11.94 -9.24
CA ASP A 94 -3.13 11.16 -7.99
C ASP A 94 -2.21 9.93 -8.03
N ARG A 95 -2.18 9.22 -9.18
CA ARG A 95 -1.38 8.00 -9.37
C ARG A 95 0.11 8.25 -9.58
N HIS A 96 0.46 9.39 -10.19
CA HIS A 96 1.82 9.75 -10.61
C HIS A 96 2.21 11.17 -10.18
N PRO A 97 2.19 11.50 -8.87
CA PRO A 97 2.46 12.84 -8.36
C PRO A 97 3.89 13.33 -8.65
N GLU A 98 4.83 12.40 -8.88
CA GLU A 98 6.19 12.69 -9.30
C GLU A 98 6.26 13.26 -10.72
N ARG A 99 5.31 12.88 -11.59
CA ARG A 99 5.26 13.29 -13.01
C ARG A 99 4.40 14.53 -13.25
N VAL A 100 3.48 14.87 -12.35
CA VAL A 100 2.53 15.99 -12.54
C VAL A 100 2.83 17.15 -11.60
N VAL A 101 2.97 18.35 -12.15
CA VAL A 101 3.29 19.58 -11.40
C VAL A 101 2.03 20.29 -10.90
N ALA A 102 1.00 20.35 -11.75
CA ALA A 102 -0.30 20.93 -11.48
C ALA A 102 -1.30 20.43 -12.54
N VAL A 103 -2.59 20.55 -12.25
CA VAL A 103 -3.66 20.20 -13.19
C VAL A 103 -4.56 21.41 -13.46
N VAL A 104 -4.93 21.61 -14.72
CA VAL A 104 -5.97 22.56 -15.12
C VAL A 104 -7.09 21.78 -15.81
N THR A 105 -8.31 21.86 -15.30
CA THR A 105 -9.47 21.22 -15.93
C THR A 105 -10.40 22.26 -16.51
N VAL A 106 -10.91 21.99 -17.71
CA VAL A 106 -11.88 22.88 -18.39
C VAL A 106 -13.12 22.08 -18.74
N THR A 107 -14.27 22.49 -18.21
CA THR A 107 -15.59 21.93 -18.52
C THR A 107 -16.50 23.02 -19.08
N SER A 108 -17.31 22.67 -20.08
CA SER A 108 -18.41 23.53 -20.54
C SER A 108 -19.72 23.06 -19.93
N PRO A 109 -20.61 23.97 -19.49
CA PRO A 109 -21.97 23.58 -19.08
C PRO A 109 -22.69 22.96 -20.29
N ARG A 110 -23.20 21.73 -20.14
CA ARG A 110 -24.03 21.08 -21.16
C ARG A 110 -25.32 21.88 -21.33
N GLY A 111 -25.64 22.26 -22.57
CA GLY A 111 -26.99 22.71 -22.91
C GLY A 111 -27.95 21.54 -22.89
N GLU A 112 -28.85 21.50 -21.90
CA GLU A 112 -30.07 20.71 -21.95
C GLU A 112 -31.28 21.61 -21.67
N ALA A 113 -32.20 21.59 -22.63
CA ALA A 113 -33.62 21.95 -22.60
C ALA A 113 -34.10 23.14 -21.74
N ALA A 114 -34.70 24.10 -22.44
CA ALA A 114 -35.50 25.20 -21.91
C ALA A 114 -36.43 24.78 -20.76
N VAL A 115 -36.11 25.22 -19.55
CA VAL A 115 -37.10 25.50 -18.50
C VAL A 115 -37.11 27.02 -18.32
N THR A 116 -38.16 27.62 -18.85
CA THR A 116 -38.51 29.03 -18.66
C THR A 116 -38.66 29.33 -17.17
N THR A 117 -37.72 30.06 -16.59
CA THR A 117 -38.02 30.96 -15.47
C THR A 117 -37.33 32.29 -15.74
N THR A 118 -38.15 33.33 -15.79
CA THR A 118 -37.79 34.73 -16.01
C THR A 118 -36.95 35.26 -14.85
N GLY A 119 -35.68 35.58 -15.13
CA GLY A 119 -34.78 36.32 -14.26
C GLY A 119 -33.54 36.74 -15.04
N SER A 120 -33.22 38.03 -15.05
CA SER A 120 -32.17 38.66 -15.87
C SER A 120 -30.78 38.01 -15.68
N PRO A 121 -29.94 37.97 -16.73
CA PRO A 121 -28.61 37.35 -16.65
C PRO A 121 -27.64 38.29 -15.92
N GLN A 122 -27.03 37.80 -14.84
CA GLN A 122 -25.74 38.32 -14.37
C GLN A 122 -24.66 37.31 -14.76
N ASP A 123 -23.62 37.81 -15.42
CA ASP A 123 -22.38 37.11 -15.76
C ASP A 123 -21.77 36.48 -14.48
N GLU A 124 -21.90 35.17 -14.31
CA GLU A 124 -21.10 34.42 -13.33
C GLU A 124 -20.15 33.48 -14.06
N THR A 125 -18.96 33.99 -14.35
CA THR A 125 -17.80 33.17 -14.67
C THR A 125 -17.28 32.57 -13.36
N ALA A 126 -17.65 31.33 -13.04
CA ALA A 126 -17.17 30.64 -11.84
C ALA A 126 -15.74 30.10 -12.07
N VAL A 127 -14.73 30.91 -11.70
CA VAL A 127 -13.34 30.44 -11.57
C VAL A 127 -13.16 29.94 -10.15
N VAL A 128 -13.03 28.62 -9.97
CA VAL A 128 -12.75 28.03 -8.65
C VAL A 128 -11.26 27.71 -8.57
N THR A 129 -10.51 28.58 -7.91
CA THR A 129 -9.12 28.31 -7.53
C THR A 129 -9.10 27.67 -6.15
N VAL A 130 -8.69 26.41 -6.05
CA VAL A 130 -8.50 25.75 -4.75
C VAL A 130 -7.02 25.90 -4.38
N ASP A 131 -6.68 27.01 -3.73
CA ASP A 131 -5.37 27.16 -3.11
C ASP A 131 -5.40 26.50 -1.72
N SER A 132 -4.43 25.64 -1.42
CA SER A 132 -4.34 24.93 -0.13
C SER A 132 -3.76 25.80 0.99
N ARG A 133 -3.89 27.13 0.87
CA ARG A 133 -3.40 28.12 1.83
C ARG A 133 -4.38 29.31 1.85
N ASP A 134 -4.90 29.63 3.02
CA ASP A 134 -5.95 30.64 3.21
C ASP A 134 -5.64 32.01 2.59
N ALA A 135 -6.60 32.54 1.83
CA ALA A 135 -6.89 33.97 1.78
C ALA A 135 -8.33 34.24 1.30
N VAL A 136 -9.18 34.66 2.23
CA VAL A 136 -10.35 35.49 1.90
C VAL A 136 -9.84 36.76 1.22
N VAL A 137 -10.30 37.03 -0.01
CA VAL A 137 -10.30 38.40 -0.56
C VAL A 137 -11.62 38.65 -1.28
N ASN A 138 -12.33 39.64 -0.74
CA ASN A 138 -13.59 40.26 -1.18
C ASN A 138 -14.89 39.51 -0.86
N GLY A 139 -15.61 40.07 0.11
CA GLY A 139 -16.84 39.56 0.69
C GLY A 139 -17.97 39.39 -0.32
N SER A 140 -18.21 38.14 -0.67
CA SER A 140 -19.52 37.55 -0.93
C SER A 140 -19.31 36.04 -0.93
N SER A 141 -19.98 35.35 -0.01
CA SER A 141 -19.84 33.90 0.18
C SER A 141 -20.25 33.16 -1.11
N PRO A 142 -19.42 32.29 -1.71
CA PRO A 142 -19.88 31.45 -2.80
C PRO A 142 -20.80 30.36 -2.23
N ALA A 143 -21.92 30.11 -2.91
CA ALA A 143 -22.81 29.00 -2.61
C ALA A 143 -22.08 27.65 -2.82
N PRO A 144 -22.43 26.59 -2.06
CA PRO A 144 -21.80 25.29 -2.21
C PRO A 144 -22.03 24.73 -3.61
N VAL A 145 -20.94 24.29 -4.26
CA VAL A 145 -20.96 23.69 -5.60
C VAL A 145 -21.87 22.46 -5.61
N ALA A 146 -22.90 22.50 -6.46
CA ALA A 146 -23.82 21.39 -6.67
C ALA A 146 -23.08 20.18 -7.23
N ALA A 147 -23.23 19.03 -6.56
CA ALA A 147 -22.68 17.77 -7.03
C ALA A 147 -23.44 17.28 -8.27
N VAL A 148 -22.70 16.88 -9.31
CA VAL A 148 -23.27 16.18 -10.48
C VAL A 148 -23.39 14.70 -10.14
N ASP A 149 -24.60 14.16 -10.22
CA ASP A 149 -24.87 12.74 -10.03
C ASP A 149 -24.63 11.94 -11.30
N SER A 150 -23.88 10.85 -11.18
CA SER A 150 -23.84 9.74 -12.14
C SER A 150 -23.49 8.45 -11.39
N PRO A 151 -24.17 7.31 -11.64
CA PRO A 151 -23.96 6.09 -10.87
C PRO A 151 -22.73 5.31 -11.38
N GLY A 152 -21.82 4.93 -10.49
CA GLY A 152 -20.86 3.83 -10.72
C GLY A 152 -19.36 4.13 -10.58
N VAL A 153 -18.91 5.37 -10.41
CA VAL A 153 -17.47 5.69 -10.22
C VAL A 153 -17.32 6.66 -9.05
N GLY A 154 -16.47 6.33 -8.08
CA GLY A 154 -16.23 7.14 -6.88
C GLY A 154 -15.81 8.58 -7.21
N ARG A 155 -16.36 9.56 -6.47
CA ARG A 155 -16.12 10.99 -6.65
C ARG A 155 -14.69 11.36 -6.22
N LEU A 156 -13.81 11.71 -7.16
CA LEU A 156 -12.55 12.43 -6.86
C LEU A 156 -12.84 13.94 -6.82
N ARG A 157 -12.60 14.63 -5.69
CA ARG A 157 -12.70 16.09 -5.60
C ARG A 157 -11.34 16.72 -5.84
N ALA A 158 -11.30 17.92 -6.44
CA ALA A 158 -10.05 18.66 -6.67
C ALA A 158 -9.25 18.95 -5.37
N SER A 159 -9.92 18.96 -4.21
CA SER A 159 -9.31 19.10 -2.88
C SER A 159 -8.47 17.90 -2.43
N ASP A 160 -8.56 16.76 -3.13
CA ASP A 160 -7.99 15.49 -2.68
C ASP A 160 -6.67 15.16 -3.39
N LEU A 161 -6.22 16.04 -4.30
CA LEU A 161 -5.02 15.84 -5.12
C LEU A 161 -3.76 16.41 -4.48
N SER A 162 -2.64 15.74 -4.74
CA SER A 162 -1.31 16.06 -4.22
C SER A 162 -0.64 17.29 -4.88
N CYS A 163 -1.23 17.83 -5.95
CA CYS A 163 -0.74 18.96 -6.71
C CYS A 163 -1.81 20.07 -6.83
N PRO A 164 -1.42 21.34 -7.08
CA PRO A 164 -2.38 22.43 -7.29
C PRO A 164 -3.31 22.14 -8.47
N VAL A 165 -4.60 22.44 -8.30
CA VAL A 165 -5.61 22.26 -9.36
C VAL A 165 -6.40 23.53 -9.59
N LEU A 166 -6.51 23.93 -10.86
CA LEU A 166 -7.43 24.95 -11.33
C LEU A 166 -8.60 24.29 -12.07
N ALA A 167 -9.81 24.44 -11.56
CA ALA A 167 -11.02 23.96 -12.23
C ALA A 167 -11.78 25.13 -12.85
N LEU A 168 -11.94 25.09 -14.18
CA LEU A 168 -12.61 26.12 -14.96
C LEU A 168 -13.92 25.57 -15.53
N ASN A 169 -15.03 26.20 -15.17
CA ASN A 169 -16.32 25.89 -15.76
C ASN A 169 -16.76 27.04 -16.68
N THR A 170 -16.19 27.10 -17.88
CA THR A 170 -16.47 28.17 -18.85
C THR A 170 -16.24 27.71 -20.28
N ALA A 171 -17.07 28.21 -21.19
CA ALA A 171 -16.89 28.06 -22.62
C ALA A 171 -16.15 29.26 -23.26
N ASP A 172 -15.84 30.32 -22.51
CA ASP A 172 -15.15 31.50 -23.01
C ASP A 172 -13.64 31.26 -23.17
N PRO A 173 -13.10 31.26 -24.42
CA PRO A 173 -11.68 31.09 -24.70
C PRO A 173 -10.77 32.07 -23.95
N ARG A 174 -11.20 33.32 -23.77
CA ARG A 174 -10.36 34.37 -23.16
C ARG A 174 -10.28 34.19 -21.64
N ALA A 175 -11.39 33.81 -21.00
CA ALA A 175 -11.43 33.46 -19.59
C ALA A 175 -10.52 32.25 -19.28
N VAL A 176 -10.53 31.21 -20.12
CA VAL A 176 -9.65 30.04 -19.97
C VAL A 176 -8.18 30.45 -20.01
N VAL A 177 -7.79 31.25 -21.01
CA VAL A 177 -6.40 31.70 -21.16
C VAL A 177 -5.96 32.55 -19.97
N SER A 178 -6.75 33.56 -19.60
CA SER A 178 -6.44 34.48 -18.50
C SER A 178 -6.26 33.73 -17.17
N ALA A 179 -7.20 32.84 -16.84
CA ALA A 179 -7.17 32.10 -15.59
C ALA A 179 -6.02 31.08 -15.54
N ALA A 180 -5.78 30.34 -16.63
CA ALA A 180 -4.68 29.38 -16.72
C ALA A 180 -3.31 30.09 -16.59
N VAL A 181 -3.10 31.20 -17.29
CA VAL A 181 -1.85 31.97 -17.22
C VAL A 181 -1.60 32.51 -15.81
N SER A 182 -2.62 33.12 -15.18
CA SER A 182 -2.51 33.64 -13.82
C SER A 182 -2.14 32.55 -12.80
N PHE A 183 -2.77 31.37 -12.91
CA PHE A 183 -2.45 30.22 -12.07
C PHE A 183 -1.02 29.73 -12.27
N LEU A 184 -0.54 29.64 -13.51
CA LEU A 184 0.81 29.18 -13.84
C LEU A 184 1.91 30.17 -13.41
N ASP A 185 1.64 31.47 -13.49
CA ASP A 185 2.53 32.52 -12.97
C ASP A 185 2.65 32.42 -11.43
N GLY A 186 1.56 32.06 -10.75
CA GLY A 186 1.52 31.85 -9.30
C GLY A 186 2.39 30.68 -8.79
N LEU A 187 2.64 29.67 -9.63
CA LEU A 187 3.47 28.50 -9.27
C LEU A 187 4.96 28.82 -9.05
N HIS A 188 5.44 30.01 -9.46
CA HIS A 188 6.87 30.33 -9.56
C HIS A 188 7.37 31.51 -8.70
N ARG A 189 6.60 32.03 -7.73
CA ARG A 189 7.11 33.10 -6.84
C ARG A 189 8.17 32.57 -5.86
N PRO A 190 9.37 33.18 -5.77
CA PRO A 190 10.35 32.83 -4.74
C PRO A 190 9.84 33.34 -3.37
N VAL A 191 9.90 32.49 -2.35
CA VAL A 191 9.36 32.77 -1.01
C VAL A 191 10.50 33.17 -0.08
N ASP A 192 10.66 34.48 0.16
CA ASP A 192 11.51 35.04 1.22
C ASP A 192 10.70 35.11 2.54
N ALA A 193 10.76 34.05 3.35
CA ALA A 193 10.37 34.10 4.76
C ALA A 193 11.07 32.97 5.55
N PRO A 194 11.40 33.17 6.85
CA PRO A 194 12.16 32.20 7.63
C PRO A 194 11.39 30.88 7.75
N ARG A 195 12.06 29.79 7.39
CA ARG A 195 11.49 28.44 7.44
C ARG A 195 11.36 27.95 8.88
N THR A 196 10.18 28.16 9.46
CA THR A 196 9.61 27.22 10.44
C THR A 196 8.33 26.66 9.85
N CYS A 197 8.48 25.80 8.85
CA CYS A 197 7.44 24.87 8.44
C CYS A 197 8.15 23.54 8.20
N PRO A 198 7.83 22.49 8.97
CA PRO A 198 8.40 21.17 8.73
C PRO A 198 8.01 20.74 7.31
N ALA A 199 8.89 19.99 6.65
CA ALA A 199 8.62 19.43 5.33
C ALA A 199 7.16 18.95 5.24
N ARG A 200 6.40 19.40 4.23
CA ARG A 200 5.13 18.76 3.88
C ARG A 200 5.51 17.35 3.44
N LEU A 201 5.41 16.38 4.36
CA LEU A 201 5.52 14.97 4.03
C LEU A 201 4.45 14.69 2.96
N PRO A 202 4.76 13.95 1.88
CA PRO A 202 3.73 13.42 1.00
C PRO A 202 2.68 12.71 1.87
N ALA A 203 1.42 12.65 1.44
CA ALA A 203 0.42 11.82 2.11
C ALA A 203 1.06 10.46 2.37
N LEU A 204 1.23 10.08 3.64
CA LEU A 204 1.99 8.88 3.99
C LEU A 204 1.24 7.68 3.43
N THR A 205 1.67 7.25 2.25
CA THR A 205 1.20 6.00 1.70
C THR A 205 1.80 4.89 2.54
N PRO A 206 1.11 3.76 2.65
CA PRO A 206 1.71 2.59 3.26
C PRO A 206 3.05 2.17 2.63
N VAL A 207 3.33 2.59 1.39
CA VAL A 207 4.63 2.39 0.71
C VAL A 207 5.72 3.25 1.34
N LEU A 208 5.44 4.53 1.61
CA LEU A 208 6.37 5.43 2.29
C LEU A 208 6.68 4.96 3.72
N LEU A 209 5.71 4.37 4.41
CA LEU A 209 5.91 3.79 5.74
C LEU A 209 6.78 2.53 5.77
N ASN A 210 7.15 2.01 4.59
CA ASN A 210 8.05 0.87 4.41
C ASN A 210 9.41 1.27 3.82
N ASP A 211 9.57 2.54 3.45
CA ASP A 211 10.80 3.04 2.87
C ASP A 211 11.83 3.32 3.99
N PRO A 212 13.02 2.71 3.95
CA PRO A 212 14.04 2.90 4.98
C PRO A 212 14.43 4.36 5.21
N ASP A 213 14.48 5.16 4.14
CA ASP A 213 14.86 6.57 4.23
C ASP A 213 13.75 7.39 4.89
N VAL A 214 12.48 7.12 4.53
CA VAL A 214 11.33 7.77 5.16
C VAL A 214 11.20 7.37 6.63
N ILE A 215 11.35 6.08 6.94
CA ILE A 215 11.33 5.58 8.31
C ILE A 215 12.46 6.21 9.13
N GLY A 216 13.66 6.32 8.55
CA GLY A 216 14.80 6.98 9.15
C GLY A 216 14.51 8.45 9.50
N GLN A 217 13.94 9.20 8.55
CA GLN A 217 13.56 10.60 8.75
C GLN A 217 12.49 10.76 9.84
N LEU A 218 11.46 9.90 9.85
CA LEU A 218 10.43 9.92 10.89
C LEU A 218 11.05 9.62 12.26
N ARG A 219 11.90 8.61 12.35
CA ARG A 219 12.59 8.26 13.60
C ARG A 219 13.47 9.41 14.12
N GLU A 220 14.22 10.08 13.25
CA GLU A 220 15.04 11.24 13.60
C GLU A 220 14.21 12.44 14.05
N ALA A 221 13.04 12.64 13.45
CA ALA A 221 12.11 13.71 13.82
C ALA A 221 11.41 13.47 15.17
N GLY A 222 11.49 12.27 15.74
CA GLY A 222 10.97 11.92 17.06
C GLY A 222 10.07 10.69 17.08
N PRO A 223 9.51 10.31 18.24
CA PRO A 223 8.77 9.07 18.40
C PRO A 223 7.30 9.13 17.97
N ALA A 224 6.74 10.32 17.74
CA ALA A 224 5.32 10.51 17.48
C ALA A 224 5.06 11.58 16.42
N HIS A 225 4.32 11.20 15.37
CA HIS A 225 4.09 12.01 14.18
C HIS A 225 2.61 12.15 13.91
N ARG A 226 2.12 13.38 13.90
CA ARG A 226 0.74 13.67 13.51
C ARG A 226 0.65 13.74 11.99
N LEU A 227 -0.26 12.96 11.44
CA LEU A 227 -0.61 12.96 10.03
C LEU A 227 -1.88 13.74 9.81
N ASN A 228 -1.79 14.71 8.90
CA ASN A 228 -2.93 15.49 8.46
C ASN A 228 -2.90 15.55 6.94
N ALA A 229 -3.79 14.82 6.29
CA ALA A 229 -3.93 14.77 4.83
C ALA A 229 -5.42 14.80 4.46
N ALA A 230 -5.76 15.44 3.35
CA ALA A 230 -7.14 15.50 2.87
C ALA A 230 -7.70 14.08 2.64
N GLY A 231 -8.92 13.82 3.11
CA GLY A 231 -9.57 12.50 3.01
C GLY A 231 -9.04 11.44 3.99
N VAL A 232 -8.09 11.79 4.87
CA VAL A 232 -7.54 10.93 5.92
C VAL A 232 -8.03 11.43 7.28
N ALA A 233 -8.53 10.52 8.13
CA ALA A 233 -8.87 10.87 9.51
C ALA A 233 -7.60 11.34 10.24
N THR A 234 -7.71 12.32 11.15
CA THR A 234 -6.55 12.79 11.93
C THR A 234 -5.91 11.58 12.63
N SER A 235 -4.66 11.30 12.29
CA SER A 235 -3.97 10.06 12.68
C SER A 235 -2.59 10.35 13.21
N TRP A 236 -2.09 9.45 14.05
CA TRP A 236 -0.77 9.48 14.63
C TRP A 236 0.00 8.22 14.21
N ILE A 237 1.26 8.40 13.85
CA ILE A 237 2.20 7.30 13.62
C ILE A 237 3.34 7.39 14.62
N LEU A 238 3.62 6.26 15.25
CA LEU A 238 4.66 6.13 16.26
C LEU A 238 5.81 5.28 15.73
N THR A 239 7.05 5.73 15.91
CA THR A 239 8.22 5.18 15.20
C THR A 239 9.36 4.71 16.11
N GLY A 240 9.32 5.05 17.40
CA GLY A 240 10.31 4.56 18.38
C GLY A 240 9.90 3.22 19.00
N HIS A 241 10.88 2.40 19.40
CA HIS A 241 10.65 1.09 20.03
C HIS A 241 9.81 1.22 21.30
N GLY A 242 10.25 2.04 22.25
CA GLY A 242 9.52 2.27 23.50
C GLY A 242 8.12 2.83 23.28
N ALA A 243 7.97 3.83 22.39
CA ALA A 243 6.66 4.38 22.05
C ALA A 243 5.73 3.32 21.44
N THR A 244 6.26 2.49 20.55
CA THR A 244 5.52 1.40 19.89
C THR A 244 5.10 0.33 20.90
N THR A 245 6.01 -0.09 21.80
CA THR A 245 5.70 -1.03 22.87
C THR A 245 4.58 -0.52 23.77
N THR A 246 4.67 0.73 24.24
CA THR A 246 3.63 1.36 25.08
C THR A 246 2.28 1.39 24.35
N THR A 247 2.29 1.76 23.07
CA THR A 247 1.08 1.86 22.24
C THR A 247 0.39 0.52 22.06
N LEU A 248 1.15 -0.52 21.72
CA LEU A 248 0.61 -1.86 21.51
C LEU A 248 0.06 -2.49 22.82
N ALA A 249 0.44 -1.95 23.98
CA ALA A 249 -0.04 -2.39 25.28
C ALA A 249 -1.19 -1.52 25.85
N ASP A 250 -1.45 -0.33 25.30
CA ASP A 250 -2.38 0.63 25.89
C ASP A 250 -3.85 0.22 25.64
N SER A 251 -4.58 -0.11 26.69
CA SER A 251 -5.98 -0.53 26.62
C SER A 251 -6.96 0.59 26.25
N ARG A 252 -6.51 1.85 26.21
CA ARG A 252 -7.33 2.98 25.74
C ARG A 252 -7.36 3.08 24.22
N LEU A 253 -6.46 2.36 23.53
CA LEU A 253 -6.42 2.26 22.08
C LEU A 253 -7.27 1.08 21.63
N VAL A 254 -8.51 1.36 21.25
CA VAL A 254 -9.47 0.34 20.84
C VAL A 254 -9.56 0.26 19.32
N ALA A 255 -9.89 -0.90 18.78
CA ALA A 255 -10.18 -1.03 17.38
C ALA A 255 -11.38 -0.16 16.98
N ASP A 256 -11.18 0.72 15.99
CA ASP A 256 -12.26 1.49 15.38
C ASP A 256 -12.66 0.83 14.06
N VAL A 257 -13.89 0.34 14.03
CA VAL A 257 -14.53 -0.35 12.91
C VAL A 257 -14.83 0.59 11.74
N ALA A 258 -14.60 1.90 11.89
CA ALA A 258 -14.90 2.90 10.88
C ALA A 258 -13.71 3.26 9.98
N ILE A 259 -12.53 2.61 10.06
CA ILE A 259 -11.34 3.04 9.29
C ILE A 259 -10.66 1.92 8.50
N THR A 260 -10.45 2.19 7.21
CA THR A 260 -9.63 1.37 6.31
C THR A 260 -8.14 1.46 6.65
N PRO A 261 -7.30 0.48 6.24
CA PRO A 261 -5.85 0.54 6.51
C PRO A 261 -5.05 1.57 5.66
N GLY A 262 -5.71 2.62 5.15
CA GLY A 262 -5.10 3.85 4.66
C GLY A 262 -5.54 5.07 5.49
N PHE A 263 -5.99 4.84 6.73
CA PHE A 263 -6.53 5.86 7.64
C PHE A 263 -7.74 6.63 7.07
N ARG A 264 -8.48 6.02 6.12
CA ARG A 264 -9.70 6.59 5.55
C ARG A 264 -10.93 6.04 6.26
N LEU A 265 -11.90 6.89 6.51
CA LEU A 265 -13.21 6.49 7.05
C LEU A 265 -13.92 5.54 6.06
N GLN A 266 -14.43 4.42 6.54
CA GLN A 266 -15.30 3.50 5.80
C GLN A 266 -16.70 4.09 5.64
N SER A 267 -17.39 3.72 4.57
CA SER A 267 -18.77 4.16 4.33
C SER A 267 -19.71 3.56 5.38
N PRO A 268 -20.73 4.29 5.88
CA PRO A 268 -21.72 3.78 6.83
C PRO A 268 -22.54 2.58 6.32
N ASP A 269 -22.60 2.36 5.01
CA ASP A 269 -23.47 1.36 4.36
C ASP A 269 -22.86 -0.06 4.27
N VAL A 270 -21.69 -0.29 4.85
CA VAL A 270 -21.02 -1.61 4.80
C VAL A 270 -21.64 -2.55 5.86
N THR A 271 -22.50 -3.46 5.41
CA THR A 271 -23.21 -4.44 6.26
C THR A 271 -22.32 -5.59 6.77
N HIS A 272 -21.23 -5.90 6.07
CA HIS A 272 -20.22 -6.88 6.50
C HIS A 272 -18.85 -6.20 6.57
N ARG A 273 -18.31 -6.05 7.78
CA ARG A 273 -17.10 -5.28 8.13
C ARG A 273 -15.79 -5.90 7.63
N GLY A 274 -15.87 -7.07 7.01
CA GLY A 274 -14.79 -7.71 6.26
C GLY A 274 -13.94 -8.64 7.13
N GLU A 275 -12.73 -8.96 6.68
CA GLU A 275 -11.80 -9.88 7.38
C GLU A 275 -11.26 -9.38 8.70
N GLN A 276 -11.49 -8.12 9.04
CA GLN A 276 -10.85 -7.48 10.18
C GLN A 276 -11.62 -7.69 11.48
N ASP A 277 -12.81 -8.30 11.42
CA ASP A 277 -13.70 -8.43 12.57
C ASP A 277 -12.99 -9.06 13.78
N LEU A 278 -12.20 -10.14 13.62
CA LEU A 278 -11.43 -10.75 14.73
C LEU A 278 -10.37 -9.84 15.39
N ILE A 279 -9.71 -8.92 14.65
CA ILE A 279 -8.76 -7.96 15.25
C ILE A 279 -9.50 -6.74 15.80
N THR A 280 -10.79 -6.59 15.50
CA THR A 280 -11.65 -5.53 16.04
C THR A 280 -12.53 -5.97 17.21
N ILE A 281 -12.60 -7.28 17.49
CA ILE A 281 -13.17 -7.77 18.75
C ILE A 281 -12.25 -7.29 19.88
N GLU A 282 -12.83 -6.60 20.86
CA GLU A 282 -12.10 -6.03 21.99
C GLU A 282 -12.51 -6.69 23.32
N GLY A 283 -11.67 -6.51 24.33
CA GLY A 283 -11.98 -6.88 25.71
C GLY A 283 -12.17 -8.39 25.94
N ARG A 284 -13.27 -8.76 26.62
CA ARG A 284 -13.47 -10.12 27.14
C ARG A 284 -13.64 -11.16 26.04
N GLU A 285 -14.29 -10.80 24.94
CA GLU A 285 -14.58 -11.73 23.86
C GLU A 285 -13.31 -12.08 23.07
N HIS A 286 -12.48 -11.08 22.78
CA HIS A 286 -11.16 -11.33 22.18
C HIS A 286 -10.29 -12.19 23.08
N ALA A 287 -10.25 -11.91 24.39
CA ALA A 287 -9.48 -12.72 25.34
C ALA A 287 -9.95 -14.19 25.37
N ARG A 288 -11.26 -14.44 25.30
CA ARG A 288 -11.84 -15.79 25.22
C ARG A 288 -11.43 -16.51 23.94
N LEU A 289 -11.74 -15.93 22.78
CA LEU A 289 -11.47 -16.54 21.47
C LEU A 289 -9.97 -16.78 21.25
N ARG A 290 -9.15 -15.79 21.63
CA ARG A 290 -7.70 -15.91 21.58
C ARG A 290 -7.19 -17.04 22.47
N ARG A 291 -7.73 -17.17 23.69
CA ARG A 291 -7.36 -18.27 24.60
C ARG A 291 -7.71 -19.62 23.98
N LEU A 292 -8.90 -19.75 23.38
CA LEU A 292 -9.34 -20.98 22.73
C LEU A 292 -8.37 -21.42 21.63
N VAL A 293 -8.07 -20.53 20.68
CA VAL A 293 -7.17 -20.85 19.56
C VAL A 293 -5.74 -21.04 20.05
N GLY A 294 -5.30 -20.25 21.04
CA GLY A 294 -3.98 -20.37 21.67
C GLY A 294 -3.75 -21.69 22.42
N GLN A 295 -4.81 -22.33 22.92
CA GLN A 295 -4.72 -23.67 23.53
C GLN A 295 -4.43 -24.76 22.49
N TYR A 296 -4.81 -24.56 21.23
CA TYR A 296 -4.47 -25.45 20.14
C TYR A 296 -3.07 -25.15 19.57
N LEU A 297 -2.78 -23.88 19.30
CA LEU A 297 -1.53 -23.41 18.70
C LEU A 297 -0.37 -23.25 19.70
N THR A 298 -0.21 -24.21 20.61
CA THR A 298 0.91 -24.21 21.56
C THR A 298 2.25 -24.51 20.86
N PRO A 299 3.40 -24.08 21.42
CA PRO A 299 4.71 -24.47 20.90
C PRO A 299 4.84 -25.99 20.75
N ARG A 300 4.33 -26.76 21.72
CA ARG A 300 4.32 -28.23 21.66
C ARG A 300 3.55 -28.76 20.46
N ARG A 301 2.38 -28.19 20.13
CA ARG A 301 1.62 -28.57 18.93
C ARG A 301 2.41 -28.23 17.66
N VAL A 302 3.03 -27.07 17.60
CA VAL A 302 3.88 -26.67 16.46
C VAL A 302 5.03 -27.66 16.25
N GLU A 303 5.68 -28.12 17.33
CA GLU A 303 6.73 -29.14 17.24
C GLU A 303 6.24 -30.45 16.61
N THR A 304 5.00 -30.86 16.89
CA THR A 304 4.40 -32.06 16.23
C THR A 304 4.16 -31.86 14.73
N LEU A 305 4.04 -30.61 14.26
CA LEU A 305 3.86 -30.29 12.85
C LEU A 305 5.20 -30.21 12.08
N ARG A 306 6.34 -30.10 12.76
CA ARG A 306 7.66 -29.95 12.11
C ARG A 306 7.99 -31.04 11.09
N PRO A 307 7.78 -32.34 11.37
CA PRO A 307 8.06 -33.38 10.37
C PRO A 307 7.21 -33.24 9.11
N ARG A 308 5.97 -32.71 9.24
CA ARG A 308 5.12 -32.44 8.09
C ARG A 308 5.60 -31.21 7.33
N MET A 309 5.93 -30.12 8.02
CA MET A 309 6.50 -28.92 7.40
C MET A 309 7.81 -29.22 6.66
N GLN A 310 8.69 -30.06 7.23
CA GLN A 310 9.93 -30.50 6.58
C GLN A 310 9.64 -31.26 5.29
N ARG A 311 8.71 -32.23 5.30
CA ARG A 311 8.31 -32.94 4.07
C ARG A 311 7.80 -31.99 2.99
N VAL A 312 6.93 -31.04 3.37
CA VAL A 312 6.41 -30.04 2.41
C VAL A 312 7.54 -29.19 1.82
N VAL A 313 8.50 -28.77 2.64
CA VAL A 313 9.68 -28.03 2.17
C VAL A 313 10.52 -28.90 1.23
N ASP A 314 10.77 -30.15 1.57
CA ASP A 314 11.54 -31.07 0.74
C ASP A 314 10.83 -31.34 -0.60
N ASP A 315 9.53 -31.64 -0.58
CA ASP A 315 8.71 -31.87 -1.79
C ASP A 315 8.67 -30.64 -2.71
N LEU A 316 8.52 -29.43 -2.15
CA LEU A 316 8.53 -28.20 -2.92
C LEU A 316 9.89 -27.94 -3.57
N LEU A 317 10.98 -28.21 -2.86
CA LEU A 317 12.34 -28.01 -3.36
C LEU A 317 12.77 -29.09 -4.36
N ASP A 318 12.31 -30.34 -4.19
CA ASP A 318 12.54 -31.45 -5.12
C ASP A 318 11.88 -31.19 -6.48
N GLY A 319 10.79 -30.42 -6.51
CA GLY A 319 10.10 -30.00 -7.72
C GLY A 319 10.75 -28.83 -8.48
N LEU A 320 11.89 -28.31 -8.03
CA LEU A 320 12.58 -27.17 -8.66
C LEU A 320 13.73 -27.65 -9.56
N PRO A 321 13.87 -27.10 -10.78
CA PRO A 321 14.95 -27.48 -11.68
C PRO A 321 16.31 -26.96 -11.16
N PRO A 322 17.31 -27.83 -10.94
CA PRO A 322 18.63 -27.41 -10.50
C PRO A 322 19.38 -26.67 -11.62
N GLY A 323 20.14 -25.63 -11.27
CA GLY A 323 20.95 -24.84 -12.22
C GLY A 323 20.14 -23.95 -13.17
N GLU A 324 18.81 -23.94 -13.08
CA GLU A 324 17.94 -23.05 -13.85
C GLU A 324 17.44 -21.88 -12.99
N THR A 325 17.03 -20.81 -13.65
CA THR A 325 16.36 -19.69 -12.98
C THR A 325 14.99 -20.11 -12.48
N VAL A 326 14.76 -19.96 -11.18
CA VAL A 326 13.50 -20.25 -10.52
C VAL A 326 12.98 -19.01 -9.81
N ASP A 327 11.70 -18.69 -9.97
CA ASP A 327 11.02 -17.73 -9.10
C ASP A 327 10.70 -18.39 -7.76
N LEU A 328 11.59 -18.22 -6.78
CA LEU A 328 11.47 -18.81 -5.45
C LEU A 328 10.23 -18.30 -4.69
N LEU A 329 9.78 -17.08 -4.98
CA LEU A 329 8.54 -16.58 -4.39
C LEU A 329 7.35 -17.44 -4.84
N ARG A 330 7.17 -17.59 -6.15
CA ARG A 330 6.02 -18.32 -6.71
C ARG A 330 6.08 -19.81 -6.46
N ARG A 331 7.27 -20.40 -6.55
CA ARG A 331 7.45 -21.86 -6.51
C ARG A 331 7.67 -22.41 -5.10
N PHE A 332 8.02 -21.58 -4.12
CA PHE A 332 8.34 -22.03 -2.77
C PHE A 332 7.72 -21.17 -1.66
N ALA A 333 7.89 -19.85 -1.68
CA ALA A 333 7.43 -19.00 -0.57
C ALA A 333 5.90 -18.78 -0.55
N LEU A 334 5.21 -18.83 -1.70
CA LEU A 334 3.74 -18.81 -1.77
C LEU A 334 3.09 -20.14 -1.39
N PRO A 335 3.55 -21.30 -1.91
CA PRO A 335 2.87 -22.57 -1.63
C PRO A 335 3.09 -23.07 -0.20
N LEU A 336 4.28 -22.87 0.39
CA LEU A 336 4.60 -23.42 1.71
C LEU A 336 3.61 -22.97 2.80
N PRO A 337 3.35 -21.67 3.01
CA PRO A 337 2.39 -21.24 4.04
C PRO A 337 0.98 -21.73 3.76
N THR A 338 0.56 -21.84 2.49
CA THR A 338 -0.75 -22.42 2.13
C THR A 338 -0.85 -23.85 2.62
N VAL A 339 0.13 -24.70 2.30
CA VAL A 339 0.08 -26.12 2.68
C VAL A 339 0.07 -26.26 4.20
N VAL A 340 0.88 -25.48 4.92
CA VAL A 340 0.90 -25.50 6.39
C VAL A 340 -0.43 -25.06 6.99
N LEU A 341 -1.08 -24.04 6.43
CA LEU A 341 -2.43 -23.64 6.84
C LEU A 341 -3.46 -24.73 6.52
N CYS A 342 -3.43 -25.30 5.32
CA CYS A 342 -4.34 -26.38 4.96
C CYS A 342 -4.23 -27.58 5.92
N GLU A 343 -3.01 -27.97 6.31
CA GLU A 343 -2.80 -29.00 7.35
C GLU A 343 -3.39 -28.58 8.70
N LEU A 344 -3.14 -27.34 9.12
CA LEU A 344 -3.63 -26.82 10.40
C LEU A 344 -5.17 -26.79 10.46
N PHE A 345 -5.82 -26.41 9.37
CA PHE A 345 -7.27 -26.27 9.26
C PHE A 345 -7.97 -27.57 8.85
N GLY A 346 -7.22 -28.64 8.56
CA GLY A 346 -7.77 -29.91 8.10
C GLY A 346 -8.35 -29.87 6.67
N VAL A 347 -7.90 -28.93 5.85
CA VAL A 347 -8.28 -28.84 4.43
C VAL A 347 -7.80 -30.12 3.71
N PRO A 348 -8.71 -30.89 3.09
CA PRO A 348 -8.35 -32.08 2.31
C PRO A 348 -7.34 -31.77 1.21
N GLU A 349 -6.46 -32.73 0.92
CA GLU A 349 -5.38 -32.56 -0.08
C GLU A 349 -5.89 -32.11 -1.46
N ARG A 350 -7.01 -32.68 -1.91
CA ARG A 350 -7.67 -32.33 -3.17
C ARG A 350 -8.12 -30.87 -3.27
N ASP A 351 -8.34 -30.20 -2.15
CA ASP A 351 -8.89 -28.83 -2.10
C ASP A 351 -7.79 -27.77 -1.88
N ARG A 352 -6.54 -28.20 -1.65
CA ARG A 352 -5.43 -27.28 -1.37
C ARG A 352 -5.08 -26.37 -2.54
N GLY A 353 -5.27 -26.84 -3.76
CA GLY A 353 -5.10 -26.02 -4.97
C GLY A 353 -6.08 -24.85 -5.01
N TYR A 354 -7.35 -25.11 -4.69
CA TYR A 354 -8.39 -24.07 -4.60
C TYR A 354 -8.04 -23.03 -3.53
N ILE A 355 -7.66 -23.46 -2.32
CA ILE A 355 -7.26 -22.54 -1.24
C ILE A 355 -5.99 -21.75 -1.62
N HIS A 356 -5.04 -22.37 -2.34
CA HIS A 356 -3.85 -21.69 -2.83
C HIS A 356 -4.20 -20.56 -3.80
N GLU A 357 -5.00 -20.86 -4.83
CA GLU A 357 -5.42 -19.87 -5.83
C GLU A 357 -6.18 -18.72 -5.17
N TRP A 358 -7.10 -19.03 -4.25
CA TRP A 358 -7.82 -18.02 -3.48
C TRP A 358 -6.87 -17.10 -2.68
N LEU A 359 -5.92 -17.66 -1.93
CA LEU A 359 -4.95 -16.88 -1.14
C LEU A 359 -4.05 -16.02 -2.05
N VAL A 360 -3.62 -16.54 -3.19
CA VAL A 360 -2.77 -15.83 -4.15
C VAL A 360 -3.54 -14.69 -4.83
N GLU A 361 -4.75 -14.93 -5.34
CA GLU A 361 -5.55 -13.88 -5.97
C GLU A 361 -5.96 -12.79 -4.99
N ARG A 362 -6.25 -13.19 -3.75
CA ARG A 362 -6.49 -12.25 -2.67
C ARG A 362 -5.30 -11.31 -2.42
N MET A 363 -4.07 -11.78 -2.62
CA MET A 363 -2.92 -10.89 -2.55
C MET A 363 -2.79 -9.97 -3.76
N ARG A 364 -3.29 -10.35 -4.94
CA ARG A 364 -3.22 -9.56 -6.18
C ARG A 364 -4.22 -8.40 -6.21
N ALA A 365 -5.46 -8.58 -5.78
CA ALA A 365 -6.50 -7.55 -5.86
C ALA A 365 -6.50 -6.55 -4.67
N VAL A 366 -6.73 -5.26 -4.95
CA VAL A 366 -7.00 -4.22 -3.93
C VAL A 366 -8.14 -3.31 -4.43
N PRO A 367 -9.30 -3.25 -3.75
CA PRO A 367 -9.68 -4.09 -2.61
C PRO A 367 -9.77 -5.57 -3.02
N PRO A 368 -9.59 -6.50 -2.08
CA PRO A 368 -9.78 -7.91 -2.37
C PRO A 368 -11.20 -8.15 -2.88
N VAL A 369 -11.34 -8.98 -3.91
CA VAL A 369 -12.66 -9.37 -4.45
C VAL A 369 -13.40 -10.18 -3.37
N ALA A 370 -14.69 -9.92 -3.19
CA ALA A 370 -15.55 -10.76 -2.36
C ALA A 370 -15.63 -12.14 -3.01
N HIS A 371 -15.27 -13.18 -2.26
CA HIS A 371 -15.40 -14.56 -2.70
C HIS A 371 -16.44 -15.23 -1.81
N ASP A 372 -17.71 -15.10 -2.15
CA ASP A 372 -18.78 -15.81 -1.43
C ASP A 372 -18.51 -17.34 -1.43
N ASP A 373 -17.87 -17.84 -2.50
CA ASP A 373 -17.47 -19.24 -2.67
C ASP A 373 -16.55 -19.79 -1.57
N VAL A 374 -15.63 -18.98 -1.01
CA VAL A 374 -14.73 -19.47 0.05
C VAL A 374 -15.45 -19.57 1.38
N ASP A 375 -16.37 -18.65 1.65
CA ASP A 375 -17.16 -18.65 2.87
C ASP A 375 -18.11 -19.87 2.87
N ASP A 376 -18.66 -20.23 1.71
CA ASP A 376 -19.43 -21.46 1.50
C ASP A 376 -18.55 -22.73 1.69
N TYR A 377 -17.33 -22.73 1.15
CA TYR A 377 -16.39 -23.84 1.36
C TYR A 377 -16.05 -24.03 2.84
N LEU A 378 -15.72 -22.94 3.55
CA LEU A 378 -15.40 -22.98 4.97
C LEU A 378 -16.61 -23.41 5.80
N ARG A 379 -17.83 -22.97 5.44
CA ARG A 379 -19.07 -23.41 6.07
C ARG A 379 -19.27 -24.91 5.93
N ALA A 380 -19.08 -25.45 4.72
CA ALA A 380 -19.16 -26.90 4.49
C ALA A 380 -18.10 -27.68 5.28
N LEU A 381 -16.88 -27.15 5.38
CA LEU A 381 -15.80 -27.77 6.16
C LEU A 381 -16.10 -27.78 7.67
N ILE A 382 -16.64 -26.68 8.20
CA ILE A 382 -17.09 -26.56 9.60
C ILE A 382 -18.23 -27.56 9.89
N GLU A 383 -19.21 -27.69 8.99
CA GLU A 383 -20.31 -28.65 9.14
C GLU A 383 -19.81 -30.11 9.09
N GLU A 384 -18.80 -30.41 8.26
CA GLU A 384 -18.11 -31.70 8.31
C GLU A 384 -17.48 -31.94 9.69
N ARG A 385 -16.91 -30.92 10.35
CA ARG A 385 -16.32 -31.07 11.68
C ARG A 385 -17.33 -31.28 12.79
N LYS A 386 -18.51 -30.65 12.69
CA LYS A 386 -19.62 -30.89 13.63
C LYS A 386 -20.11 -32.34 13.54
N SER A 387 -20.21 -32.88 12.33
CA SER A 387 -20.70 -34.26 12.10
C SER A 387 -19.61 -35.33 12.25
N ARG A 388 -18.35 -34.98 11.99
CA ARG A 388 -17.18 -35.86 12.08
C ARG A 388 -16.01 -35.13 12.76
N PRO A 389 -15.88 -35.24 14.10
CA PRO A 389 -14.79 -34.62 14.83
C PRO A 389 -13.40 -34.99 14.29
N SER A 390 -12.48 -34.03 14.30
CA SER A 390 -11.11 -34.19 13.83
C SER A 390 -10.12 -33.46 14.74
N ASP A 391 -8.87 -33.90 14.73
CA ASP A 391 -7.78 -33.23 15.45
C ASP A 391 -7.12 -32.13 14.60
N ASP A 392 -7.93 -31.27 13.96
CA ASP A 392 -7.50 -30.04 13.28
C ASP A 392 -8.04 -28.80 14.02
N LEU A 393 -7.59 -27.61 13.63
CA LEU A 393 -7.99 -26.38 14.32
C LEU A 393 -9.50 -26.14 14.26
N LEU A 394 -10.16 -26.47 13.14
CA LEU A 394 -11.60 -26.30 13.01
C LEU A 394 -12.34 -27.31 13.90
N GLY A 395 -11.92 -28.57 13.91
CA GLY A 395 -12.43 -29.60 14.81
C GLY A 395 -12.30 -29.18 16.27
N TRP A 396 -11.13 -28.67 16.66
CA TRP A 396 -10.89 -28.16 18.02
C TRP A 396 -11.83 -27.02 18.41
N VAL A 397 -11.99 -26.02 17.54
CA VAL A 397 -12.86 -24.87 17.82
C VAL A 397 -14.33 -25.29 17.88
N VAL A 398 -14.78 -26.14 16.95
CA VAL A 398 -16.15 -26.67 16.93
C VAL A 398 -16.46 -27.47 18.20
N GLU A 399 -15.55 -28.35 18.63
CA GLU A 399 -15.71 -29.15 19.85
C GLU A 399 -15.77 -28.27 21.10
N ALA A 400 -14.88 -27.28 21.20
CA ALA A 400 -14.79 -26.44 22.38
C ALA A 400 -15.93 -25.42 22.49
N GLU A 401 -16.46 -24.92 21.37
CA GLU A 401 -17.45 -23.85 21.36
C GLU A 401 -18.89 -24.35 21.25
N GLY A 402 -19.13 -25.49 20.60
CA GLY A 402 -20.47 -25.96 20.31
C GLY A 402 -21.27 -24.87 19.59
N ASP A 403 -22.49 -24.59 20.09
CA ASP A 403 -23.39 -23.58 19.50
C ASP A 403 -23.16 -22.16 20.04
N ARG A 404 -22.07 -21.90 20.77
CA ARG A 404 -21.80 -20.57 21.38
C ARG A 404 -21.23 -19.55 20.41
N LEU A 405 -20.63 -20.00 19.31
CA LEU A 405 -20.24 -19.12 18.22
C LEU A 405 -21.21 -19.29 17.06
N SER A 406 -21.60 -18.16 16.46
CA SER A 406 -22.35 -18.24 15.22
C SER A 406 -21.47 -18.85 14.14
N GLU A 407 -22.11 -19.52 13.18
CA GLU A 407 -21.38 -20.10 12.05
C GLU A 407 -20.66 -19.03 11.22
N ASP A 408 -21.29 -17.86 11.06
CA ASP A 408 -20.69 -16.74 10.34
C ASP A 408 -19.44 -16.20 11.05
N ASP A 409 -19.44 -16.15 12.39
CA ASP A 409 -18.26 -15.77 13.18
C ASP A 409 -17.11 -16.80 13.01
N LEU A 410 -17.44 -18.09 12.95
CA LEU A 410 -16.45 -19.15 12.73
C LEU A 410 -15.84 -19.08 11.32
N VAL A 411 -16.67 -18.84 10.31
CA VAL A 411 -16.21 -18.67 8.93
C VAL A 411 -15.33 -17.42 8.80
N ALA A 412 -15.77 -16.28 9.34
CA ALA A 412 -14.98 -15.05 9.34
C ALA A 412 -13.65 -15.24 10.08
N ALA A 413 -13.66 -15.98 11.19
CA ALA A 413 -12.46 -16.29 11.95
C ALA A 413 -11.47 -17.18 11.17
N ALA A 414 -11.96 -18.24 10.54
CA ALA A 414 -11.16 -19.14 9.74
C ALA A 414 -10.53 -18.42 8.55
N ARG A 415 -11.34 -17.64 7.81
CA ARG A 415 -10.88 -16.80 6.69
C ARG A 415 -9.78 -15.85 7.13
N PHE A 416 -9.98 -15.11 8.23
CA PHE A 416 -8.97 -14.18 8.75
C PHE A 416 -7.64 -14.88 9.09
N LEU A 417 -7.70 -16.01 9.80
CA LEU A 417 -6.50 -16.76 10.20
C LEU A 417 -5.76 -17.34 8.98
N MET A 418 -6.48 -17.81 7.96
CA MET A 418 -5.86 -18.27 6.71
C MET A 418 -5.14 -17.12 5.99
N VAL A 419 -5.76 -15.94 5.87
CA VAL A 419 -5.12 -14.79 5.21
C VAL A 419 -3.92 -14.29 6.00
N GLY A 420 -4.07 -14.15 7.32
CA GLY A 420 -3.01 -13.68 8.22
C GLY A 420 -1.81 -14.64 8.27
N GLY A 421 -2.06 -15.95 8.26
CA GLY A 421 -1.03 -16.98 8.26
C GLY A 421 -0.35 -17.22 6.91
N HIS A 422 -0.85 -16.64 5.82
CA HIS A 422 -0.28 -16.82 4.48
C HIS A 422 0.70 -15.70 4.12
N ARG A 423 0.22 -14.46 4.21
CA ARG A 423 0.92 -13.27 3.71
C ARG A 423 2.22 -12.99 4.47
N ALA A 424 2.20 -13.03 5.80
CA ALA A 424 3.37 -12.69 6.62
C ALA A 424 4.52 -13.72 6.46
N PRO A 425 4.28 -15.05 6.55
CA PRO A 425 5.32 -16.05 6.28
C PRO A 425 5.86 -15.99 4.85
N THR A 426 5.00 -15.76 3.84
CA THR A 426 5.44 -15.53 2.46
C THR A 426 6.46 -14.38 2.38
N THR A 427 6.16 -13.26 3.05
CA THR A 427 7.06 -12.09 3.07
C THR A 427 8.39 -12.42 3.72
N LEU A 428 8.35 -13.08 4.87
CA LEU A 428 9.53 -13.45 5.64
C LEU A 428 10.45 -14.35 4.82
N LEU A 429 9.88 -15.37 4.17
CA LEU A 429 10.64 -16.30 3.36
C LEU A 429 11.24 -15.61 2.14
N ALA A 430 10.43 -14.94 1.32
CA ALA A 430 10.92 -14.32 0.10
C ALA A 430 11.86 -13.15 0.37
N SER A 431 11.44 -12.18 1.19
CA SER A 431 12.25 -10.99 1.46
C SER A 431 13.42 -11.29 2.38
N GLY A 432 13.29 -12.27 3.28
CA GLY A 432 14.39 -12.70 4.14
C GLY A 432 15.49 -13.42 3.35
N VAL A 433 15.12 -14.33 2.46
CA VAL A 433 16.10 -14.96 1.54
C VAL A 433 16.74 -13.90 0.64
N ALA A 434 15.96 -12.99 0.05
CA ALA A 434 16.52 -11.90 -0.74
C ALA A 434 17.47 -10.99 0.07
N ALA A 435 17.18 -10.74 1.35
CA ALA A 435 18.07 -9.96 2.22
C ALA A 435 19.39 -10.68 2.48
N LEU A 436 19.35 -12.00 2.76
CA LEU A 436 20.56 -12.81 2.91
C LEU A 436 21.37 -12.92 1.62
N LEU A 437 20.73 -13.07 0.45
CA LEU A 437 21.46 -13.15 -0.82
C LEU A 437 22.09 -11.81 -1.20
N ARG A 438 21.45 -10.68 -0.85
CA ARG A 438 22.00 -9.34 -1.08
C ARG A 438 23.21 -9.07 -0.18
N ASP A 439 23.23 -9.62 1.03
CA ASP A 439 24.37 -9.61 1.93
C ASP A 439 25.03 -10.99 1.98
N ARG A 440 25.79 -11.29 0.92
CA ARG A 440 26.34 -12.63 0.67
C ARG A 440 27.19 -13.17 1.82
N ASP A 441 27.82 -12.30 2.59
CA ASP A 441 28.61 -12.68 3.76
C ASP A 441 27.72 -13.26 4.87
N GLN A 442 26.51 -12.72 5.08
CA GLN A 442 25.54 -13.25 6.02
C GLN A 442 24.97 -14.61 5.57
N TRP A 443 24.72 -14.79 4.26
CA TRP A 443 24.34 -16.10 3.73
C TRP A 443 25.44 -17.14 3.96
N THR A 444 26.69 -16.83 3.57
CA THR A 444 27.84 -17.73 3.74
C THR A 444 28.06 -18.07 5.22
N ARG A 445 27.94 -17.08 6.11
CA ARG A 445 28.06 -17.31 7.56
C ARG A 445 27.00 -18.28 8.09
N LEU A 446 25.77 -18.21 7.60
CA LEU A 446 24.70 -19.14 7.98
C LEU A 446 24.90 -20.55 7.37
N VAL A 447 25.51 -20.63 6.18
CA VAL A 447 25.96 -21.91 5.58
C VAL A 447 27.04 -22.56 6.43
N ASP A 448 28.05 -21.79 6.84
CA ASP A 448 29.22 -22.28 7.58
C ASP A 448 28.89 -22.63 9.04
N ASP A 449 27.94 -21.91 9.66
CA ASP A 449 27.47 -22.18 11.02
C ASP A 449 25.94 -22.29 11.09
N PRO A 450 25.38 -23.49 10.81
CA PRO A 450 23.94 -23.75 10.94
C PRO A 450 23.41 -23.55 12.36
N GLY A 451 24.27 -23.49 13.38
CA GLY A 451 23.88 -23.17 14.76
C GLY A 451 23.30 -21.75 14.92
N LEU A 452 23.56 -20.87 13.95
CA LEU A 452 23.02 -19.50 13.92
C LEU A 452 21.56 -19.42 13.47
N LEU A 453 20.97 -20.50 12.94
CA LEU A 453 19.67 -20.47 12.27
C LEU A 453 18.55 -19.86 13.12
N ASP A 454 18.48 -20.21 14.40
CA ASP A 454 17.44 -19.69 15.29
C ASP A 454 17.57 -18.17 15.49
N GLY A 455 18.80 -17.68 15.72
CA GLY A 455 19.08 -16.25 15.83
C GLY A 455 18.87 -15.51 14.51
N ALA A 456 19.25 -16.13 13.39
CA ALA A 456 19.07 -15.60 12.05
C ALA A 456 17.58 -15.40 11.71
N VAL A 457 16.70 -16.32 12.11
CA VAL A 457 15.25 -16.16 11.90
C VAL A 457 14.69 -14.97 12.68
N GLU A 458 15.10 -14.77 13.94
CA GLU A 458 14.71 -13.56 14.68
C GLU A 458 15.28 -12.30 14.02
N GLU A 459 16.52 -12.33 13.52
CA GLU A 459 17.11 -11.19 12.81
C GLU A 459 16.34 -10.87 11.53
N LEU A 460 15.94 -11.86 10.75
CA LEU A 460 15.13 -11.65 9.55
C LEU A 460 13.74 -11.11 9.88
N LEU A 461 13.12 -11.59 10.96
CA LEU A 461 11.85 -11.03 11.46
C LEU A 461 11.99 -9.55 11.81
N ARG A 462 13.07 -9.16 12.50
CA ARG A 462 13.40 -7.76 12.79
C ARG A 462 13.66 -6.97 11.50
N PHE A 463 14.53 -7.48 10.65
CA PHE A 463 15.05 -6.74 9.51
C PHE A 463 14.00 -6.53 8.41
N VAL A 464 13.24 -7.59 8.08
CA VAL A 464 12.18 -7.56 7.06
C VAL A 464 10.90 -6.94 7.61
N THR A 465 10.54 -7.25 8.86
CA THR A 465 9.27 -6.87 9.49
C THR A 465 8.06 -7.08 8.55
N PRO A 466 7.60 -8.34 8.37
CA PRO A 466 6.50 -8.69 7.43
C PRO A 466 5.19 -7.89 7.61
N PHE A 467 4.97 -7.33 8.80
CA PHE A 467 3.87 -6.43 9.10
C PHE A 467 4.44 -5.09 9.58
N PRO A 468 4.70 -4.13 8.68
CA PRO A 468 5.54 -2.96 8.95
C PRO A 468 4.85 -1.92 9.82
N VAL A 469 3.53 -1.80 9.72
CA VAL A 469 2.73 -0.85 10.49
C VAL A 469 1.54 -1.59 11.10
N GLY A 470 1.40 -1.48 12.41
CA GLY A 470 0.26 -1.97 13.18
C GLY A 470 -1.07 -1.42 12.63
N LEU A 471 -2.17 -2.12 12.90
CA LEU A 471 -3.49 -1.60 12.58
C LEU A 471 -3.77 -0.33 13.39
N ALA A 472 -4.42 0.64 12.76
CA ALA A 472 -4.85 1.86 13.43
C ALA A 472 -5.88 1.53 14.53
N ARG A 473 -5.74 2.20 15.66
CA ARG A 473 -6.62 2.14 16.83
C ARG A 473 -7.07 3.55 17.19
N GLN A 474 -8.29 3.69 17.71
CA GLN A 474 -8.79 4.98 18.17
C GLN A 474 -8.51 5.17 19.67
N ALA A 475 -8.06 6.36 20.03
CA ALA A 475 -7.89 6.74 21.43
C ALA A 475 -9.26 7.01 22.08
N THR A 476 -9.63 6.24 23.10
CA THR A 476 -10.88 6.41 23.88
C THR A 476 -10.77 7.44 25.01
N ALA A 477 -9.57 7.94 25.27
CA ALA A 477 -9.26 9.00 26.20
C ALA A 477 -7.92 9.63 25.79
N PRO A 478 -7.54 10.83 26.28
CA PRO A 478 -6.24 11.40 25.98
C PRO A 478 -5.09 10.47 26.39
N ILE A 479 -4.11 10.30 25.50
CA ILE A 479 -2.93 9.43 25.69
C ILE A 479 -1.67 10.28 25.59
N GLU A 480 -0.72 10.06 26.51
CA GLU A 480 0.60 10.67 26.46
C GLU A 480 1.63 9.62 26.04
N ILE A 481 2.38 9.91 24.98
CA ILE A 481 3.44 9.04 24.47
C ILE A 481 4.68 9.90 24.22
N GLY A 482 5.67 9.75 25.12
CA GLY A 482 6.79 10.68 25.16
C GLY A 482 6.31 12.11 25.43
N ALA A 483 6.67 13.05 24.56
CA ALA A 483 6.22 14.44 24.64
C ALA A 483 4.91 14.72 23.87
N ALA A 484 4.39 13.74 23.14
CA ALA A 484 3.17 13.90 22.35
C ALA A 484 1.93 13.63 23.20
N ARG A 485 0.94 14.51 23.06
CA ARG A 485 -0.41 14.35 23.63
C ARG A 485 -1.39 14.04 22.52
N ILE A 486 -1.87 12.81 22.50
CA ILE A 486 -2.84 12.31 21.55
C ILE A 486 -4.24 12.58 22.13
N PRO A 487 -5.09 13.38 21.46
CA PRO A 487 -6.46 13.60 21.87
C PRO A 487 -7.31 12.33 21.83
N GLU A 488 -8.40 12.32 22.60
CA GLU A 488 -9.49 11.36 22.41
C GLU A 488 -10.09 11.49 21.00
N GLY A 489 -10.46 10.36 20.40
CA GLY A 489 -11.03 10.26 19.06
C GLY A 489 -9.99 10.17 17.93
N ASP A 490 -8.75 10.61 18.16
CA ASP A 490 -7.68 10.52 17.16
C ASP A 490 -7.24 9.05 16.96
N LEU A 491 -6.81 8.75 15.74
CA LEU A 491 -6.29 7.44 15.39
C LEU A 491 -4.80 7.33 15.67
N VAL A 492 -4.35 6.15 16.03
CA VAL A 492 -2.97 5.86 16.36
C VAL A 492 -2.57 4.54 15.72
N ALA A 493 -1.47 4.55 14.98
CA ALA A 493 -0.80 3.36 14.50
C ALA A 493 0.66 3.36 14.93
N ALA A 494 1.22 2.17 15.08
CA ALA A 494 2.62 2.00 15.44
C ALA A 494 3.40 1.39 14.27
N SER A 495 4.51 2.00 13.89
CA SER A 495 5.43 1.49 12.88
C SER A 495 6.35 0.46 13.51
N LEU A 496 6.04 -0.82 13.31
CA LEU A 496 6.85 -1.95 13.77
C LEU A 496 8.21 -1.96 13.08
N VAL A 497 8.25 -1.58 11.80
CA VAL A 497 9.49 -1.51 11.03
C VAL A 497 10.41 -0.41 11.56
N ALA A 498 9.86 0.74 11.96
CA ALA A 498 10.65 1.79 12.60
C ALA A 498 11.17 1.35 13.98
N ALA A 499 10.30 0.75 14.80
CA ALA A 499 10.69 0.21 16.10
C ALA A 499 11.80 -0.86 15.99
N ASN A 500 11.74 -1.70 14.97
CA ASN A 500 12.75 -2.74 14.70
C ASN A 500 14.06 -2.20 14.12
N ARG A 501 14.11 -0.90 13.80
CA ARG A 501 15.28 -0.15 13.33
C ARG A 501 15.64 1.01 14.28
N ASP A 502 15.24 0.93 15.55
CA ASP A 502 15.51 1.96 16.54
C ASP A 502 16.95 1.82 17.11
N PRO A 503 17.85 2.81 16.90
CA PRO A 503 19.21 2.77 17.41
C PRO A 503 19.29 2.85 18.94
N ALA A 504 18.21 3.24 19.64
CA ALA A 504 18.15 3.18 21.10
C ALA A 504 18.11 1.74 21.63
N VAL A 505 17.74 0.76 20.79
CA VAL A 505 17.61 -0.66 21.15
C VAL A 505 18.57 -1.55 20.36
N PHE A 506 18.80 -1.25 19.09
CA PHE A 506 19.62 -2.07 18.20
C PHE A 506 20.88 -1.32 17.75
N THR A 507 22.06 -1.85 18.06
CA THR A 507 23.32 -1.40 17.46
C THR A 507 23.32 -1.68 15.96
N ASP A 508 23.76 -0.71 15.15
CA ASP A 508 23.74 -0.77 13.68
C ASP A 508 22.40 -1.30 13.14
N PRO A 509 21.29 -0.60 13.38
CA PRO A 509 19.94 -1.11 13.18
C PRO A 509 19.65 -1.47 11.71
N ASP A 510 20.34 -0.83 10.77
CA ASP A 510 20.16 -1.02 9.34
C ASP A 510 21.06 -2.10 8.72
N VAL A 511 21.91 -2.72 9.53
CA VAL A 511 22.75 -3.86 9.15
C VAL A 511 22.04 -5.17 9.48
N LEU A 512 22.08 -6.12 8.54
CA LEU A 512 21.64 -7.49 8.74
C LEU A 512 22.78 -8.27 9.42
N ASP A 513 22.54 -8.78 10.64
CA ASP A 513 23.51 -9.63 11.34
C ASP A 513 22.85 -10.91 11.86
N VAL A 514 23.08 -12.03 11.17
CA VAL A 514 22.51 -13.34 11.53
C VAL A 514 22.97 -13.84 12.90
N GLY A 515 24.05 -13.26 13.46
CA GLY A 515 24.55 -13.56 14.80
C GLY A 515 24.10 -12.59 15.89
N ARG A 516 23.15 -11.68 15.61
CA ARG A 516 22.68 -10.69 16.59
C ARG A 516 22.09 -11.37 17.83
N ALA A 517 22.78 -11.23 18.96
CA ALA A 517 22.41 -11.91 20.20
C ALA A 517 21.17 -11.30 20.92
N ALA A 518 21.08 -9.97 20.99
CA ALA A 518 19.95 -9.27 21.60
C ALA A 518 18.99 -8.80 20.51
N ASN A 519 17.79 -9.41 20.46
CA ASN A 519 16.82 -9.12 19.40
C ASN A 519 15.37 -8.96 19.91
N PRO A 520 15.08 -7.93 20.73
CA PRO A 520 13.73 -7.67 21.26
C PRO A 520 12.82 -7.01 20.20
N HIS A 521 12.73 -7.61 19.01
CA HIS A 521 11.95 -7.08 17.91
C HIS A 521 10.44 -7.15 18.17
N LEU A 522 9.69 -6.28 17.51
CA LEU A 522 8.24 -6.18 17.56
C LEU A 522 7.56 -6.71 16.30
N ALA A 523 8.23 -7.54 15.49
CA ALA A 523 7.67 -8.11 14.26
C ALA A 523 6.38 -8.93 14.46
N PHE A 524 6.14 -9.42 15.67
CA PHE A 524 4.91 -10.12 16.08
C PHE A 524 3.94 -9.22 16.86
N GLY A 525 4.16 -7.91 16.89
CA GLY A 525 3.46 -6.99 17.76
C GLY A 525 3.82 -7.18 19.24
N HIS A 526 2.98 -6.65 20.13
CA HIS A 526 3.16 -6.70 21.58
C HIS A 526 1.79 -6.62 22.27
N GLY A 527 1.74 -6.96 23.56
CA GLY A 527 0.52 -6.85 24.37
C GLY A 527 -0.57 -7.85 24.00
N HIS A 528 -1.84 -7.43 24.13
CA HIS A 528 -3.02 -8.29 23.99
C HIS A 528 -3.12 -8.95 22.61
N HIS A 529 -2.62 -8.29 21.56
CA HIS A 529 -2.65 -8.78 20.18
C HIS A 529 -1.31 -9.33 19.68
N TYR A 530 -0.39 -9.73 20.57
CA TYR A 530 0.83 -10.44 20.16
C TYR A 530 0.50 -11.60 19.21
N CYS A 531 1.28 -11.85 18.17
CA CYS A 531 0.92 -12.81 17.13
C CYS A 531 0.68 -14.21 17.70
N LEU A 532 -0.50 -14.77 17.45
CA LEU A 532 -0.87 -16.11 17.91
C LEU A 532 -0.09 -17.20 17.17
N GLY A 533 0.24 -16.95 15.90
CA GLY A 533 1.00 -17.86 15.04
C GLY A 533 2.52 -17.72 15.18
N ALA A 534 3.05 -17.00 16.17
CA ALA A 534 4.47 -16.67 16.24
C ALA A 534 5.38 -17.91 16.28
N ALA A 535 5.00 -18.95 17.03
CA ALA A 535 5.75 -20.21 17.07
C ALA A 535 5.73 -20.94 15.72
N LEU A 536 4.58 -20.96 15.06
CA LEU A 536 4.40 -21.59 13.74
C LEU A 536 5.19 -20.86 12.66
N ALA A 537 5.19 -19.52 12.67
CA ALA A 537 5.96 -18.70 11.73
C ALA A 537 7.48 -18.94 11.88
N ARG A 538 7.98 -18.98 13.13
CA ARG A 538 9.39 -19.32 13.41
C ARG A 538 9.75 -20.70 12.90
N ALA A 539 8.95 -21.72 13.23
CA ALA A 539 9.21 -23.09 12.81
C ALA A 539 9.24 -23.23 11.28
N GLN A 540 8.30 -22.59 10.57
CA GLN A 540 8.30 -22.55 9.11
C GLN A 540 9.57 -21.91 8.55
N ALA A 541 9.96 -20.74 9.06
CA ALA A 541 11.15 -20.04 8.60
C ALA A 541 12.43 -20.84 8.88
N GLN A 542 12.58 -21.41 10.07
CA GLN A 542 13.72 -22.28 10.42
C GLN A 542 13.85 -23.45 9.46
N ILE A 543 12.75 -24.20 9.23
CA ILE A 543 12.76 -25.38 8.36
C ILE A 543 13.08 -24.98 6.91
N ALA A 544 12.41 -23.94 6.40
CA ALA A 544 12.56 -23.49 5.03
C ALA A 544 13.97 -22.95 4.76
N ILE A 545 14.41 -21.97 5.55
CA ILE A 545 15.71 -21.31 5.37
C ILE A 545 16.84 -22.30 5.68
N GLY A 546 16.74 -23.07 6.76
CA GLY A 546 17.74 -24.08 7.11
C GLY A 546 17.87 -25.17 6.04
N THR A 547 16.79 -25.52 5.36
CA THR A 547 16.83 -26.47 4.23
C THR A 547 17.43 -25.86 2.97
N LEU A 548 17.09 -24.60 2.65
CA LEU A 548 17.70 -23.87 1.54
C LEU A 548 19.23 -23.75 1.71
N VAL A 549 19.68 -23.30 2.88
CA VAL A 549 21.10 -23.15 3.23
C VAL A 549 21.84 -24.49 3.14
N ARG A 550 21.23 -25.57 3.65
CA ARG A 550 21.82 -26.92 3.62
C ARG A 550 21.92 -27.51 2.22
N ARG A 551 20.89 -27.35 1.39
CA ARG A 551 20.79 -27.99 0.05
C ARG A 551 21.42 -27.18 -1.07
N PHE A 552 21.36 -25.85 -0.96
CA PHE A 552 21.77 -24.91 -2.01
C PHE A 552 22.72 -23.84 -1.46
N PRO A 553 23.88 -24.22 -0.90
CA PRO A 553 24.81 -23.27 -0.28
C PRO A 553 25.32 -22.22 -1.28
N ALA A 554 25.36 -22.55 -2.58
CA ALA A 554 25.77 -21.67 -3.67
C ALA A 554 24.59 -20.90 -4.32
N MET A 555 23.37 -20.98 -3.78
CA MET A 555 22.23 -20.22 -4.31
C MET A 555 22.53 -18.73 -4.39
N ASP A 556 22.16 -18.10 -5.50
CA ASP A 556 22.30 -16.66 -5.73
C ASP A 556 21.17 -16.14 -6.64
N PHE A 557 21.04 -14.82 -6.78
CA PHE A 557 20.14 -14.21 -7.74
C PHE A 557 20.47 -14.62 -9.18
N ALA A 558 19.45 -14.85 -10.00
CA ALA A 558 19.64 -15.12 -11.43
C ALA A 558 19.98 -13.87 -12.27
N GLY A 559 20.14 -12.71 -11.63
CA GLY A 559 20.40 -11.41 -12.24
C GLY A 559 20.79 -10.35 -11.20
N ASP A 560 20.81 -9.07 -11.59
CA ASP A 560 21.13 -7.99 -10.66
C ASP A 560 20.05 -7.88 -9.56
N SER A 561 20.44 -7.96 -8.29
CA SER A 561 19.55 -7.77 -7.14
C SER A 561 18.77 -6.44 -7.13
N ARG A 562 19.20 -5.45 -7.93
CA ARG A 562 18.49 -4.17 -8.15
C ARG A 562 17.27 -4.29 -9.06
N SER A 563 17.14 -5.38 -9.82
CA SER A 563 15.99 -5.63 -10.69
C SER A 563 14.82 -6.29 -9.96
N LEU A 564 14.92 -6.52 -8.64
CA LEU A 564 13.81 -7.05 -7.86
C LEU A 564 12.64 -6.06 -7.85
N HIS A 565 11.54 -6.47 -8.46
CA HIS A 565 10.32 -5.69 -8.49
C HIS A 565 9.58 -5.82 -7.15
N TYR A 566 9.43 -4.69 -6.45
CA TYR A 566 8.62 -4.62 -5.25
C TYR A 566 7.23 -4.08 -5.60
N ARG A 567 6.18 -4.71 -5.07
CA ARG A 567 4.85 -4.12 -5.11
C ARG A 567 4.81 -2.94 -4.14
N GLN A 568 4.49 -1.76 -4.66
CA GLN A 568 4.21 -0.57 -3.88
C GLN A 568 2.80 -0.70 -3.25
N SER A 569 2.67 -1.46 -2.14
CA SER A 569 1.45 -1.55 -1.33
C SER A 569 1.75 -1.49 0.18
N ARG A 570 0.79 -1.83 1.05
CA ARG A 570 0.87 -1.76 2.54
C ARG A 570 2.07 -2.42 3.20
N VAL A 571 2.72 -3.31 2.47
CA VAL A 571 3.98 -3.94 2.84
C VAL A 571 4.81 -4.03 1.57
N ARG A 572 6.13 -3.91 1.72
CA ARG A 572 7.09 -4.13 0.65
C ARG A 572 7.17 -5.64 0.33
N TYR A 573 6.35 -6.09 -0.62
CA TYR A 573 6.38 -7.48 -1.12
C TYR A 573 7.20 -7.55 -2.40
N LEU A 574 8.00 -8.61 -2.53
CA LEU A 574 8.55 -9.00 -3.82
C LEU A 574 7.42 -9.47 -4.75
N LEU A 575 7.48 -9.12 -6.03
CA LEU A 575 6.59 -9.65 -7.07
C LEU A 575 7.12 -10.95 -7.67
N GLU A 576 8.44 -11.14 -7.58
CA GLU A 576 9.20 -12.30 -8.01
C GLU A 576 10.52 -12.35 -7.24
N LEU A 577 11.10 -13.55 -7.11
CA LEU A 577 12.43 -13.76 -6.56
C LEU A 577 13.22 -14.72 -7.46
N PRO A 578 13.78 -14.24 -8.58
CA PRO A 578 14.53 -15.08 -9.52
C PRO A 578 15.90 -15.45 -8.93
N VAL A 579 16.09 -16.75 -8.68
CA VAL A 579 17.34 -17.32 -8.14
C VAL A 579 17.81 -18.49 -9.00
N VAL A 580 19.09 -18.80 -8.93
CA VAL A 580 19.64 -20.06 -9.45
C VAL A 580 19.94 -20.96 -8.26
N LEU A 581 19.39 -22.17 -8.29
CA LEU A 581 19.61 -23.20 -7.28
C LEU A 581 20.77 -24.11 -7.73
N GLU A 582 22.00 -23.76 -7.40
CA GLU A 582 23.13 -24.64 -7.63
C GLU A 582 23.20 -25.71 -6.51
N PRO A 583 23.06 -27.00 -6.83
CA PRO A 583 23.30 -28.07 -5.86
C PRO A 583 24.77 -28.11 -5.47
N LYS A 584 25.04 -28.61 -4.26
CA LYS A 584 26.39 -28.87 -3.76
C LYS A 584 27.16 -29.90 -4.61
#